data_AF-A0A8T2JCF3-F1
#
_entry.id   AF-A0A8T2JCF3-F1
#
_cell.length_a   1.000
_cell.length_b   1.000
_cell.length_c   1.000
_cell.angle_alpha   90.00
_cell.angle_beta   90.00
_cell.angle_gamma   90.00
#
_symmetry.space_group_name_H-M   'P 1'
#
loop_
_entity.id
_entity.type
_entity.pdbx_description
1 polymer ?
#
loop_
_entity_poly.entity_id
_entity_poly.type
_entity_poly.pdbx_seq_one_letter_code
_entity_poly.pdbx_strand_id
1 'polypeptide(L)'
;MADEQAQSKKALKKQQKEAEKAAKKAEKQAKLASEQQGEEEEDFAKERYGVPPMIQSQDKPDRVLVRVKELTAQKADESVWVRARVHTSRAKGKQCFLVLRQQQFNVQALVAVGERTSKQMVKFAANITKESIVDVEGFVRKVDQKIESCTQQDVELHVER
;
A
#
# COMPACT_ATOMS: atom_id res chain seq x y z
N MET A 1 50.66 19.80 37.72
CA MET A 1 50.69 18.94 36.51
C MET A 1 49.95 17.62 36.77
N ALA A 2 48.63 17.65 36.98
CA ALA A 2 47.82 16.44 37.24
C ALA A 2 46.46 16.40 36.49
N ASP A 3 46.06 17.49 35.83
CA ASP A 3 44.73 17.61 35.20
C ASP A 3 44.65 17.14 33.74
N GLU A 4 45.78 17.02 33.04
CA GLU A 4 45.78 16.73 31.59
C GLU A 4 45.63 15.23 31.26
N GLN A 5 46.01 14.34 32.18
CA GLN A 5 45.90 12.89 31.98
C GLN A 5 44.49 12.33 32.28
N ALA A 6 43.66 13.05 33.05
CA ALA A 6 42.31 12.61 33.40
C ALA A 6 41.29 12.82 32.26
N GLN A 7 41.52 13.79 31.39
CA GLN A 7 40.65 14.11 30.26
C GLN A 7 40.76 13.07 29.13
N SER A 8 41.95 12.49 28.93
CA SER A 8 42.24 11.53 27.84
C SER A 8 41.48 10.20 27.99
N LYS A 9 41.38 9.63 29.21
CA LYS A 9 40.64 8.38 29.46
C LYS A 9 39.12 8.50 29.32
N LYS A 10 38.54 9.69 29.60
CA LYS A 10 37.10 9.94 29.43
C LYS A 10 36.73 10.14 27.95
N ALA A 11 37.59 10.79 27.17
CA ALA A 11 37.40 10.97 25.73
C ALA A 11 37.42 9.62 24.98
N LEU A 12 38.37 8.74 25.30
CA LEU A 12 38.48 7.39 24.74
C LEU A 12 37.23 6.54 25.00
N LYS A 13 36.67 6.59 26.22
CA LYS A 13 35.47 5.82 26.59
C LYS A 13 34.18 6.35 25.94
N LYS A 14 34.15 7.63 25.58
CA LYS A 14 33.03 8.25 24.85
C LYS A 14 33.05 7.85 23.37
N GLN A 15 34.22 7.91 22.74
CA GLN A 15 34.40 7.47 21.35
C GLN A 15 34.09 5.98 21.15
N GLN A 16 34.47 5.11 22.09
CA GLN A 16 34.13 3.69 22.03
C GLN A 16 32.62 3.43 22.12
N LYS A 17 31.88 4.17 22.94
CA LYS A 17 30.42 4.06 23.02
C LYS A 17 29.69 4.61 21.79
N GLU A 18 30.24 5.64 21.15
CA GLU A 18 29.68 6.16 19.89
C GLU A 18 29.96 5.21 18.72
N ALA A 19 31.16 4.62 18.66
CA ALA A 19 31.51 3.61 17.66
C ALA A 19 30.64 2.35 17.80
N GLU A 20 30.38 1.86 19.02
CA GLU A 20 29.53 0.67 19.23
C GLU A 20 28.06 0.94 18.90
N LYS A 21 27.55 2.15 19.18
CA LYS A 21 26.18 2.56 18.78
C LYS A 21 26.05 2.73 17.27
N ALA A 22 27.09 3.25 16.61
CA ALA A 22 27.12 3.36 15.15
C ALA A 22 27.17 1.98 14.49
N ALA A 23 27.98 1.05 15.02
CA ALA A 23 28.06 -0.33 14.54
C ALA A 23 26.72 -1.08 14.71
N LYS A 24 26.05 -0.95 15.85
CA LYS A 24 24.72 -1.56 16.08
C LYS A 24 23.62 -0.98 15.19
N LYS A 25 23.71 0.31 14.83
CA LYS A 25 22.78 0.93 13.86
C LYS A 25 23.06 0.47 12.44
N ALA A 26 24.32 0.38 12.05
CA ALA A 26 24.74 -0.11 10.74
C ALA A 26 24.38 -1.60 10.56
N GLU A 27 24.54 -2.44 11.59
CA GLU A 27 24.16 -3.85 11.53
C GLU A 27 22.64 -4.03 11.46
N LYS A 28 21.86 -3.21 12.18
CA LYS A 28 20.39 -3.21 12.03
C LYS A 28 19.95 -2.71 10.66
N GLN A 29 20.58 -1.67 10.11
CA GLN A 29 20.28 -1.21 8.76
C GLN A 29 20.69 -2.22 7.69
N ALA A 30 21.82 -2.91 7.87
CA ALA A 30 22.26 -3.97 6.97
C ALA A 30 21.34 -5.19 7.06
N LYS A 31 20.85 -5.55 8.26
CA LYS A 31 19.85 -6.62 8.43
C LYS A 31 18.49 -6.25 7.82
N LEU A 32 18.01 -5.03 8.04
CA LEU A 32 16.81 -4.50 7.40
C LEU A 32 16.95 -4.41 5.87
N ALA A 33 18.14 -4.07 5.36
CA ALA A 33 18.42 -4.04 3.93
C ALA A 33 18.55 -5.46 3.34
N SER A 34 19.14 -6.41 4.06
CA SER A 34 19.24 -7.81 3.62
C SER A 34 17.89 -8.55 3.71
N GLU A 35 17.04 -8.22 4.69
CA GLU A 35 15.65 -8.70 4.74
C GLU A 35 14.78 -8.04 3.65
N GLN A 36 15.09 -6.81 3.23
CA GLN A 36 14.43 -6.16 2.10
C GLN A 36 14.92 -6.66 0.73
N GLN A 37 16.16 -7.17 0.64
CA GLN A 37 16.72 -7.75 -0.58
C GLN A 37 16.48 -9.26 -0.70
N GLY A 38 16.17 -9.96 0.40
CA GLY A 38 15.91 -11.40 0.42
C GLY A 38 14.50 -11.84 0.00
N GLU A 39 13.57 -10.91 -0.22
CA GLU A 39 12.22 -11.16 -0.77
C GLU A 39 12.02 -10.45 -2.13
N GLU A 40 13.02 -10.45 -3.00
CA GLU A 40 12.77 -10.42 -4.44
C GLU A 40 12.25 -11.80 -4.89
N GLU A 41 11.17 -12.29 -4.26
CA GLU A 41 10.29 -13.24 -4.94
C GLU A 41 9.79 -12.51 -6.19
N GLU A 42 9.99 -13.11 -7.36
CA GLU A 42 9.48 -12.58 -8.63
C GLU A 42 8.06 -12.05 -8.44
N ASP A 43 7.90 -10.74 -8.61
CA ASP A 43 6.61 -10.11 -8.44
C ASP A 43 5.72 -10.45 -9.65
N PHE A 44 5.00 -11.56 -9.53
CA PHE A 44 4.05 -12.03 -10.53
C PHE A 44 2.91 -11.03 -10.80
N ALA A 45 2.72 -10.02 -9.93
CA ALA A 45 1.69 -9.00 -10.07
C ALA A 45 2.24 -7.66 -10.60
N LYS A 46 3.51 -7.57 -11.02
CA LYS A 46 4.15 -6.30 -11.42
C LYS A 46 3.45 -5.57 -12.56
N GLU A 47 2.78 -6.28 -13.46
CA GLU A 47 2.00 -5.70 -14.57
C GLU A 47 0.60 -5.21 -14.14
N ARG A 48 0.18 -5.57 -12.92
CA ARG A 48 -1.16 -5.29 -12.40
C ARG A 48 -1.24 -4.00 -11.61
N TYR A 49 -0.13 -3.52 -11.05
CA TYR A 49 -0.12 -2.29 -10.28
C TYR A 49 1.02 -1.38 -10.71
N GLY A 50 0.86 -0.08 -10.48
CA GLY A 50 1.90 0.90 -10.78
C GLY A 50 1.35 2.28 -11.04
N VAL A 51 2.24 3.20 -11.40
CA VAL A 51 1.87 4.54 -11.84
C VAL A 51 1.80 4.49 -13.38
N PRO A 52 0.59 4.57 -13.98
CA PRO A 52 0.48 4.58 -15.43
C PRO A 52 1.14 5.83 -16.03
N PRO A 53 1.56 5.78 -17.31
CA PRO A 53 2.04 6.97 -18.00
C PRO A 53 0.94 8.04 -18.05
N MET A 54 1.36 9.30 -18.24
CA MET A 54 0.43 10.42 -18.38
C MET A 54 -0.59 10.11 -19.48
N ILE A 55 -1.88 10.16 -19.14
CA ILE A 55 -2.96 9.91 -20.09
C ILE A 55 -3.02 11.08 -21.07
N GLN A 56 -2.56 10.83 -22.30
CA GLN A 56 -2.55 11.79 -23.41
C GLN A 56 -3.46 11.35 -24.57
N SER A 57 -4.48 10.53 -24.29
CA SER A 57 -5.46 10.02 -25.27
C SER A 57 -4.83 9.26 -26.46
N GLN A 58 -3.67 8.65 -26.26
CA GLN A 58 -2.98 7.84 -27.28
C GLN A 58 -3.75 6.54 -27.57
N ASP A 59 -4.31 5.93 -26.53
CA ASP A 59 -5.09 4.70 -26.60
C ASP A 59 -6.53 4.92 -26.14
N LYS A 60 -7.46 4.19 -26.78
CA LYS A 60 -8.87 4.11 -26.37
C LYS A 60 -9.16 2.68 -25.92
N PRO A 61 -8.80 2.31 -24.69
CA PRO A 61 -9.07 0.97 -24.18
C PRO A 61 -10.58 0.74 -24.12
N ASP A 62 -11.01 -0.42 -24.59
CA ASP A 62 -12.40 -0.88 -24.49
C ASP A 62 -12.67 -1.37 -23.06
N ARG A 63 -12.82 -0.42 -22.13
CA ARG A 63 -13.11 -0.68 -20.72
C ARG A 63 -14.24 0.22 -20.24
N VAL A 64 -15.20 -0.40 -19.55
CA VAL A 64 -16.35 0.30 -18.99
C VAL A 64 -16.04 0.72 -17.55
N LEU A 65 -15.88 2.03 -17.33
CA LEU A 65 -15.69 2.58 -16.00
C LEU A 65 -17.05 2.72 -15.30
N VAL A 66 -17.30 1.83 -14.34
CA VAL A 66 -18.49 1.84 -13.49
C VAL A 66 -18.34 2.92 -12.43
N ARG A 67 -19.44 3.64 -12.15
CA ARG A 67 -19.47 4.65 -11.08
C ARG A 67 -19.58 3.98 -9.72
N VAL A 68 -18.95 4.56 -8.70
CA VAL A 68 -19.03 4.06 -7.31
C VAL A 68 -20.48 3.98 -6.82
N LYS A 69 -21.34 4.93 -7.24
CA LYS A 69 -22.78 4.91 -6.91
C LYS A 69 -23.49 3.64 -7.38
N GLU A 70 -23.04 3.06 -8.49
CA GLU A 70 -23.66 1.89 -9.14
C GLU A 70 -23.18 0.57 -8.53
N LEU A 71 -22.14 0.60 -7.69
CA LEU A 71 -21.65 -0.57 -6.95
C LEU A 71 -22.64 -0.95 -5.86
N THR A 72 -23.63 -1.77 -6.22
CA THR A 72 -24.68 -2.26 -5.33
C THR A 72 -24.67 -3.79 -5.33
N ALA A 73 -25.45 -4.40 -4.45
CA ALA A 73 -25.59 -5.86 -4.39
C ALA A 73 -26.10 -6.50 -5.70
N GLN A 74 -26.66 -5.72 -6.63
CA GLN A 74 -27.06 -6.20 -7.96
C GLN A 74 -25.85 -6.55 -8.85
N LYS A 75 -24.71 -5.91 -8.60
CA LYS A 75 -23.44 -6.16 -9.28
C LYS A 75 -22.53 -7.08 -8.47
N ALA A 76 -23.08 -7.76 -7.45
CA ALA A 76 -22.32 -8.76 -6.72
C ALA A 76 -21.83 -9.83 -7.71
N ASP A 77 -20.60 -10.28 -7.47
CA ASP A 77 -19.90 -11.29 -8.26
C ASP A 77 -19.56 -10.87 -9.71
N GLU A 78 -19.56 -9.56 -10.00
CA GLU A 78 -19.06 -9.00 -11.25
C GLU A 78 -17.64 -8.43 -11.09
N SER A 79 -16.80 -8.62 -12.11
CA SER A 79 -15.54 -7.86 -12.26
C SER A 79 -15.84 -6.51 -12.93
N VAL A 80 -15.41 -5.42 -12.29
CA VAL A 80 -15.69 -4.06 -12.74
C VAL A 80 -14.45 -3.19 -12.68
N TRP A 81 -14.39 -2.21 -13.59
CA TRP A 81 -13.41 -1.14 -13.55
C TRP A 81 -13.99 0.10 -12.89
N VAL A 82 -13.27 0.68 -11.94
CA VAL A 82 -13.69 1.85 -11.19
C VAL A 82 -12.58 2.88 -11.19
N ARG A 83 -12.91 4.12 -11.55
CA ARG A 83 -12.01 5.27 -11.39
C ARG A 83 -12.46 6.10 -10.20
N ALA A 84 -11.63 6.17 -9.16
CA ALA A 84 -11.96 6.85 -7.91
C ALA A 84 -10.73 7.51 -7.28
N ARG A 85 -10.95 8.33 -6.24
CA ARG A 85 -9.89 8.90 -5.41
C ARG A 85 -9.68 8.04 -4.17
N VAL A 86 -8.43 7.83 -3.78
CA VAL A 86 -8.11 7.18 -2.50
C VAL A 86 -8.36 8.16 -1.37
N HIS A 87 -9.47 7.99 -0.64
CA HIS A 87 -9.81 8.85 0.49
C HIS A 87 -8.94 8.54 1.70
N THR A 88 -8.86 7.26 2.07
CA THR A 88 -8.00 6.75 3.14
C THR A 88 -7.45 5.39 2.77
N SER A 89 -6.26 5.06 3.23
CA SER A 89 -5.64 3.74 3.08
C SER A 89 -5.15 3.24 4.43
N ARG A 90 -5.37 1.96 4.72
CA ARG A 90 -4.95 1.27 5.94
C ARG A 90 -4.45 -0.12 5.60
N ALA A 91 -3.17 -0.37 5.81
CA ALA A 91 -2.59 -1.71 5.71
C ALA A 91 -2.61 -2.45 7.06
N LYS A 92 -2.86 -3.75 7.01
CA LYS A 92 -2.79 -4.68 8.14
C LYS A 92 -2.21 -6.01 7.66
N GLY A 93 -0.90 -6.21 7.88
CA GLY A 93 -0.22 -7.44 7.50
C GLY A 93 -0.27 -7.70 5.99
N LYS A 94 -0.95 -8.78 5.58
CA LYS A 94 -1.12 -9.20 4.18
C LYS A 94 -2.34 -8.59 3.47
N GLN A 95 -2.98 -7.60 4.09
CA GLN A 95 -4.17 -6.95 3.55
C GLN A 95 -4.03 -5.43 3.60
N CYS A 96 -4.56 -4.74 2.61
CA CYS A 96 -4.69 -3.29 2.56
C CYS A 96 -6.14 -2.92 2.24
N PHE A 97 -6.73 -2.11 3.12
CA PHE A 97 -8.06 -1.56 2.97
C PHE A 97 -7.94 -0.14 2.46
N LEU A 98 -8.58 0.16 1.34
CA LEU A 98 -8.70 1.50 0.80
C LEU A 98 -10.16 1.92 0.81
N VAL A 99 -10.41 3.19 1.06
CA VAL A 99 -11.72 3.80 0.85
C VAL A 99 -11.64 4.58 -0.45
N LEU A 100 -12.35 4.12 -1.47
CA LEU A 100 -12.41 4.74 -2.78
C LEU A 100 -13.59 5.71 -2.82
N ARG A 101 -13.32 6.99 -3.03
CA ARG A 101 -14.33 8.05 -3.11
C ARG A 101 -14.48 8.54 -4.54
N GLN A 102 -15.72 8.63 -5.00
CA GLN A 102 -16.08 9.31 -6.23
C GLN A 102 -17.21 10.29 -5.94
N GLN A 103 -16.94 11.59 -6.04
CA GLN A 103 -17.86 12.64 -5.64
C GLN A 103 -18.28 12.45 -4.16
N GLN A 104 -19.60 12.30 -3.91
CA GLN A 104 -20.19 12.09 -2.59
C GLN A 104 -20.29 10.60 -2.18
N PHE A 105 -20.01 9.67 -3.09
CA PHE A 105 -20.11 8.23 -2.84
C PHE A 105 -18.74 7.65 -2.53
N ASN A 106 -18.71 6.64 -1.67
CA ASN A 106 -17.50 5.89 -1.36
C ASN A 106 -17.78 4.39 -1.14
N VAL A 107 -16.76 3.58 -1.41
CA VAL A 107 -16.80 2.12 -1.29
C VAL A 107 -15.49 1.63 -0.67
N GLN A 108 -15.57 0.54 0.09
CA GLN A 108 -14.40 -0.15 0.60
C GLN A 108 -13.78 -1.02 -0.48
N ALA A 109 -12.48 -0.91 -0.66
CA ALA A 109 -11.68 -1.78 -1.51
C ALA A 109 -10.67 -2.55 -0.66
N LEU A 110 -10.55 -3.85 -0.92
CA LEU A 110 -9.63 -4.76 -0.24
C LEU A 110 -8.60 -5.27 -1.23
N VAL A 111 -7.33 -5.04 -0.92
CA VAL A 111 -6.18 -5.63 -1.61
C VAL A 111 -5.58 -6.66 -0.66
N ALA A 112 -5.71 -7.95 -0.96
CA ALA A 112 -5.21 -9.03 -0.11
C ALA A 112 -4.21 -9.88 -0.90
N VAL A 113 -3.13 -10.33 -0.25
CA VAL A 113 -2.19 -11.26 -0.89
C VAL A 113 -2.92 -12.54 -1.28
N GLY A 114 -2.82 -12.92 -2.55
CA GLY A 114 -3.46 -14.11 -3.12
C GLY A 114 -2.76 -14.54 -4.40
N GLU A 115 -3.40 -15.37 -5.20
CA GLU A 115 -2.85 -15.86 -6.48
C GLU A 115 -2.66 -14.74 -7.51
N ARG A 116 -3.45 -13.66 -7.39
CA ARG A 116 -3.49 -12.53 -8.33
C ARG A 116 -2.78 -11.27 -7.82
N THR A 117 -2.42 -11.24 -6.54
CA THR A 117 -2.00 -10.04 -5.83
C THR A 117 -0.80 -10.36 -4.93
N SER A 118 0.35 -9.74 -5.20
CA SER A 118 1.59 -9.97 -4.46
C SER A 118 1.70 -9.15 -3.17
N LYS A 119 2.66 -9.49 -2.30
CA LYS A 119 2.99 -8.69 -1.11
C LYS A 119 3.41 -7.26 -1.51
N GLN A 120 4.13 -7.14 -2.63
CA GLN A 120 4.60 -5.89 -3.19
C GLN A 120 3.42 -5.01 -3.65
N MET A 121 2.39 -5.59 -4.27
CA MET A 121 1.16 -4.88 -4.63
C MET A 121 0.42 -4.34 -3.40
N VAL A 122 0.30 -5.14 -2.32
CA VAL A 122 -0.31 -4.68 -1.06
C VAL A 122 0.50 -3.53 -0.45
N LYS A 123 1.84 -3.61 -0.49
CA LYS A 123 2.73 -2.54 -0.03
C LYS A 123 2.61 -1.29 -0.92
N PHE A 124 2.45 -1.44 -2.22
CA PHE A 124 2.21 -0.33 -3.14
C PHE A 124 0.89 0.37 -2.80
N ALA A 125 -0.20 -0.38 -2.70
CA ALA A 125 -1.53 0.14 -2.35
C ALA A 125 -1.55 0.88 -1.01
N ALA A 126 -0.79 0.40 -0.02
CA ALA A 126 -0.62 1.05 1.27
C ALA A 126 0.10 2.41 1.19
N ASN A 127 1.01 2.56 0.21
CA ASN A 127 1.83 3.76 0.02
C ASN A 127 1.24 4.75 -0.99
N ILE A 128 0.07 4.45 -1.58
CA ILE A 128 -0.63 5.42 -2.43
C ILE A 128 -0.98 6.66 -1.61
N THR A 129 -0.55 7.82 -2.09
CA THR A 129 -0.83 9.10 -1.45
C THR A 129 -2.34 9.36 -1.45
N LYS A 130 -2.84 9.89 -0.34
CA LYS A 130 -4.25 10.27 -0.20
C LYS A 130 -4.64 11.26 -1.30
N GLU A 131 -5.89 11.20 -1.74
CA GLU A 131 -6.48 11.99 -2.82
C GLU A 131 -5.96 11.69 -4.24
N SER A 132 -5.06 10.72 -4.40
CA SER A 132 -4.66 10.21 -5.71
C SER A 132 -5.84 9.56 -6.44
N ILE A 133 -5.88 9.78 -7.76
CA ILE A 133 -6.85 9.13 -8.64
C ILE A 133 -6.27 7.79 -9.06
N VAL A 134 -7.06 6.74 -8.87
CA VAL A 134 -6.70 5.36 -9.20
C VAL A 134 -7.75 4.76 -10.13
N ASP A 135 -7.28 3.97 -11.09
CA ASP A 135 -8.10 3.03 -11.85
C ASP A 135 -7.92 1.69 -11.18
N VAL A 136 -9.04 1.08 -10.77
CA VAL A 136 -9.04 -0.17 -10.03
C VAL A 136 -9.92 -1.16 -10.77
N GLU A 137 -9.38 -2.35 -11.06
CA GLU A 137 -10.14 -3.51 -11.48
C GLU A 137 -10.36 -4.40 -10.26
N GLY A 138 -11.61 -4.74 -10.00
CA GLY A 138 -11.90 -5.61 -8.87
C GLY A 138 -13.22 -6.32 -8.99
N PHE A 139 -13.33 -7.37 -8.20
CA PHE A 139 -14.50 -8.20 -8.08
C PHE A 139 -15.40 -7.67 -6.96
N VAL A 140 -16.64 -7.34 -7.27
CA VAL A 140 -17.59 -6.86 -6.27
C VAL A 140 -18.06 -8.06 -5.45
N ARG A 141 -17.85 -8.03 -4.13
CA ARG A 141 -18.37 -9.04 -3.22
C ARG A 141 -19.38 -8.45 -2.27
N LYS A 142 -20.44 -9.22 -1.99
CA LYS A 142 -21.38 -8.88 -0.93
C LYS A 142 -20.71 -9.07 0.42
N VAL A 143 -20.95 -8.12 1.34
CA VAL A 143 -20.50 -8.23 2.72
C VAL A 143 -21.62 -8.72 3.62
N ASP A 144 -21.27 -9.58 4.58
CA ASP A 144 -22.22 -10.05 5.60
C ASP A 144 -22.52 -8.97 6.64
N GLN A 145 -21.50 -8.16 6.97
CA GLN A 145 -21.62 -7.02 7.88
C GLN A 145 -21.57 -5.72 7.09
N LYS A 146 -22.53 -4.83 7.36
CA LYS A 146 -22.62 -3.53 6.70
C LYS A 146 -21.41 -2.65 7.02
N ILE A 147 -20.88 -1.99 6.00
CA ILE A 147 -19.75 -1.07 6.12
C ILE A 147 -20.28 0.33 6.44
N GLU A 148 -20.48 0.62 7.74
CA GLU A 148 -21.08 1.89 8.20
C GLU A 148 -20.30 3.15 7.79
N SER A 149 -18.99 3.02 7.55
CA SER A 149 -18.12 4.13 7.13
C SER A 149 -18.29 4.53 5.66
N CYS A 150 -18.96 3.68 4.86
CA CYS A 150 -19.13 3.89 3.43
C CYS A 150 -20.60 4.15 3.05
N THR A 151 -20.83 4.77 1.89
CA THR A 151 -22.16 4.91 1.29
C THR A 151 -22.60 3.60 0.68
N GLN A 152 -21.67 2.88 0.05
CA GLN A 152 -21.91 1.51 -0.43
C GLN A 152 -21.64 0.54 0.73
N GLN A 153 -22.70 0.20 1.47
CA GLN A 153 -22.58 -0.57 2.72
C GLN A 153 -22.70 -2.08 2.52
N ASP A 154 -23.40 -2.50 1.45
CA ASP A 154 -23.76 -3.90 1.22
C ASP A 154 -22.71 -4.66 0.39
N VAL A 155 -21.70 -3.96 -0.14
CA VAL A 155 -20.66 -4.53 -1.00
C VAL A 155 -19.28 -3.97 -0.70
N GLU A 156 -18.26 -4.76 -0.98
CA GLU A 156 -16.86 -4.35 -1.03
C GLU A 156 -16.19 -4.78 -2.36
N LEU A 157 -15.12 -4.11 -2.73
CA LEU A 157 -14.39 -4.38 -3.96
C LEU A 157 -13.09 -5.15 -3.66
N HIS A 158 -12.99 -6.40 -4.13
CA HIS A 158 -11.77 -7.19 -4.05
C HIS A 158 -10.88 -6.84 -5.23
N VAL A 159 -9.79 -6.13 -4.97
CA VAL A 159 -8.91 -5.57 -6.00
C VAL A 159 -8.06 -6.66 -6.62
N GLU A 160 -8.08 -6.73 -7.95
CA GLU A 160 -7.20 -7.61 -8.74
C GLU A 160 -6.14 -6.84 -9.54
N ARG A 161 -6.43 -5.57 -9.86
CA ARG A 161 -5.55 -4.65 -10.60
C ARG A 161 -5.64 -3.23 -10.05
#